data_AF-A0A7H2V8D5-F1
#
_entry.id   AF-A0A7H2V8D5-F1
#
_cell.length_a   1.000
_cell.length_b   1.000
_cell.length_c   1.000
_cell.angle_alpha   90.00
_cell.angle_beta   90.00
_cell.angle_gamma   90.00
#
_symmetry.space_group_name_H-M   'P 1'
#
loop_
_entity.id
_entity.type
_entity.pdbx_description
1 polymer ?
#
loop_
_entity_poly.entity_id
_entity_poly.type
_entity_poly.pdbx_seq_one_letter_code
_entity_poly.pdbx_strand_id
1 'polypeptide(L)'
;MSNYIEDIKNSPLYLKAEDLENLPPALLTQLNITESDKKEMYLTKLIDKCGGIISLDKLLIAIYKDSGEIYERNKLMARLYRMSLKGLIYTHPSKKGQYSLSKWKVDEENEILEEEEKDENL
;
A
#
# COMPACT_ATOMS: atom_id res chain seq x y z
N MET A 1 16.44 11.80 -19.24
CA MET A 1 15.36 12.76 -18.99
C MET A 1 14.11 11.92 -18.80
N SER A 2 13.49 11.93 -17.61
CA SER A 2 12.29 11.11 -17.38
C SER A 2 11.19 11.53 -18.36
N ASN A 3 10.53 10.58 -19.00
CA ASN A 3 9.38 10.88 -19.84
C ASN A 3 8.14 11.00 -18.95
N TYR A 4 7.94 12.18 -18.35
CA TYR A 4 6.85 12.42 -17.39
C TYR A 4 5.46 12.06 -17.93
N ILE A 5 5.28 12.05 -19.26
CA ILE A 5 4.03 11.59 -19.89
C ILE A 5 3.84 10.08 -19.72
N GLU A 6 4.91 9.29 -19.85
CA GLU A 6 4.87 7.85 -19.59
C GLU A 6 4.67 7.57 -18.10
N ASP A 7 5.29 8.37 -17.23
CA ASP A 7 5.12 8.26 -15.77
C ASP A 7 3.65 8.48 -15.37
N ILE A 8 3.00 9.53 -15.88
CA ILE A 8 1.55 9.77 -15.67
C ILE A 8 0.72 8.61 -16.23
N LYS A 9 1.02 8.13 -17.43
CA LYS A 9 0.24 7.09 -18.10
C LYS A 9 0.28 5.74 -17.35
N ASN A 10 1.40 5.45 -16.70
CA ASN A 10 1.63 4.19 -15.98
C ASN A 10 1.31 4.28 -14.48
N SER A 11 1.04 5.47 -13.96
CA SER A 11 0.64 5.67 -12.56
C SER A 11 -0.87 5.34 -12.37
N PRO A 12 -1.29 4.87 -11.19
CA PRO A 12 -2.70 4.82 -10.83
C PRO A 12 -3.39 6.17 -11.05
N LEU A 13 -4.72 6.12 -11.25
CA LEU A 13 -5.54 7.33 -11.38
C LEU A 13 -5.43 8.26 -10.15
N TYR A 14 -5.06 7.71 -8.99
CA TYR A 14 -4.97 8.41 -7.72
C TYR A 14 -3.55 8.86 -7.44
N LEU A 15 -3.42 10.10 -6.96
CA LEU A 15 -2.14 10.72 -6.60
C LEU A 15 -1.41 9.90 -5.53
N LYS A 16 -0.13 9.68 -5.77
CA LYS A 16 0.82 9.16 -4.79
C LYS A 16 1.64 10.28 -4.20
N ALA A 17 2.43 9.93 -3.19
CA ALA A 17 3.33 10.88 -2.58
C ALA A 17 4.39 11.40 -3.54
N GLU A 18 4.88 10.53 -4.43
CA GLU A 18 5.96 10.83 -5.37
C GLU A 18 5.51 11.82 -6.45
N ASP A 19 4.22 11.81 -6.80
CA ASP A 19 3.62 12.75 -7.75
C ASP A 19 3.64 14.20 -7.24
N LEU A 20 3.78 14.40 -5.93
CA LEU A 20 3.80 15.72 -5.30
C LEU A 20 5.21 16.29 -5.12
N GLU A 21 6.25 15.49 -5.37
CA GLU A 21 7.62 15.89 -5.15
C GLU A 21 8.10 16.91 -6.19
N ASN A 22 8.88 17.89 -5.74
CA ASN A 22 9.47 18.94 -6.60
C ASN A 22 8.44 19.79 -7.38
N LEU A 23 7.17 19.82 -6.95
CA LEU A 23 6.16 20.70 -7.51
C LEU A 23 6.23 22.11 -6.91
N PRO A 24 6.01 23.17 -7.71
CA PRO A 24 5.98 24.53 -7.18
C PRO A 24 4.79 24.71 -6.21
N PRO A 25 4.95 25.49 -5.12
CA PRO A 25 3.87 25.69 -4.14
C PRO A 25 2.55 26.19 -4.76
N ALA A 26 2.64 27.05 -5.78
CA ALA A 26 1.48 27.57 -6.48
C ALA A 26 0.65 26.49 -7.20
N LEU A 27 1.28 25.38 -7.61
CA LEU A 27 0.58 24.23 -8.18
C LEU A 27 -0.03 23.36 -7.07
N LEU A 28 0.71 23.11 -5.99
CA LEU A 28 0.22 22.32 -4.85
C LEU A 28 -1.09 22.89 -4.29
N THR A 29 -1.25 24.21 -4.27
CA THR A 29 -2.50 24.86 -3.82
C THR A 29 -3.70 24.66 -4.75
N GLN A 30 -3.48 24.22 -6.00
CA GLN A 30 -4.55 23.91 -6.95
C GLN A 30 -5.02 22.46 -6.86
N LEU A 31 -4.29 21.60 -6.15
CA LEU A 31 -4.62 20.19 -6.05
C LEU A 31 -5.72 19.96 -5.01
N ASN A 32 -6.68 19.11 -5.35
CA ASN A 32 -7.74 18.70 -4.42
C ASN A 32 -7.29 17.50 -3.57
N ILE A 33 -6.32 17.72 -2.67
CA ILE A 33 -5.77 16.68 -1.79
C ILE A 33 -6.59 16.64 -0.50
N THR A 34 -7.33 15.56 -0.29
CA THR A 34 -8.14 15.35 0.91
C THR A 34 -7.29 14.82 2.07
N GLU A 35 -7.82 14.90 3.31
CA GLU A 35 -7.22 14.23 4.47
C GLU A 35 -7.14 12.71 4.31
N SER A 36 -8.03 12.10 3.51
CA SER A 36 -7.91 10.67 3.21
C SER A 36 -6.68 10.41 2.36
N ASP A 37 -6.42 11.24 1.35
CA ASP A 37 -5.27 11.08 0.45
C ASP A 37 -3.96 11.24 1.23
N LYS A 38 -3.87 12.24 2.12
CA LYS A 38 -2.71 12.41 3.02
C LYS A 38 -2.44 11.17 3.86
N LYS A 39 -3.49 10.55 4.42
CA LYS A 39 -3.37 9.31 5.20
C LYS A 39 -2.95 8.13 4.33
N GLU A 40 -3.44 8.04 3.10
CA GLU A 40 -3.06 7.00 2.16
C GLU A 40 -1.58 7.14 1.76
N MET A 41 -1.13 8.36 1.44
CA MET A 41 0.27 8.69 1.16
C MET A 41 1.18 8.41 2.36
N TYR A 42 0.73 8.71 3.58
CA TYR A 42 1.46 8.36 4.81
C TYR A 42 1.65 6.85 4.92
N LEU A 43 0.59 6.07 4.71
CA LEU A 43 0.66 4.61 4.78
C LEU A 43 1.57 4.02 3.70
N THR A 44 1.49 4.49 2.45
CA THR A 44 2.38 3.99 1.39
C THR A 44 3.85 4.30 1.69
N LYS A 45 4.16 5.53 2.12
CA LYS A 45 5.52 5.90 2.57
C LYS A 45 6.01 5.03 3.71
N LEU A 46 5.16 4.72 4.68
CA LEU A 46 5.54 3.89 5.82
C LEU A 46 5.80 2.44 5.41
N ILE A 47 4.99 1.89 4.50
CA ILE A 47 5.22 0.56 3.92
C ILE A 47 6.54 0.52 3.15
N ASP A 48 6.84 1.58 2.37
CA ASP A 48 8.09 1.70 1.63
C ASP A 48 9.31 1.70 2.57
N LYS A 49 9.26 2.53 3.63
CA LYS A 49 10.28 2.54 4.72
C LYS A 49 10.48 1.16 5.37
N CYS A 50 9.45 0.30 5.38
CA CYS A 50 9.51 -1.05 5.92
C CYS A 50 9.94 -2.13 4.90
N GLY A 51 10.42 -1.74 3.72
CA GLY A 51 10.90 -2.66 2.69
C GLY A 51 9.83 -3.06 1.66
N GLY A 52 8.75 -2.29 1.55
CA GLY A 52 7.75 -2.43 0.49
C GLY A 52 6.71 -3.54 0.68
N ILE A 53 6.90 -4.43 1.67
CA ILE A 53 5.97 -5.51 2.04
C ILE A 53 5.76 -5.49 3.55
N ILE A 54 4.50 -5.58 4.01
CA ILE A 54 4.18 -5.54 5.43
C ILE A 54 2.96 -6.39 5.80
N SER A 55 2.95 -6.94 7.02
CA SER A 55 1.74 -7.48 7.64
C SER A 55 0.98 -6.38 8.38
N LEU A 56 -0.32 -6.57 8.59
CA LEU A 56 -1.16 -5.61 9.32
C LEU A 56 -0.64 -5.34 10.74
N ASP A 57 -0.16 -6.36 11.44
CA ASP A 57 0.37 -6.21 12.80
C ASP A 57 1.64 -5.37 12.81
N LYS A 58 2.56 -5.64 11.87
CA LYS A 58 3.77 -4.83 11.72
C LYS A 58 3.43 -3.40 11.30
N LEU A 59 2.40 -3.20 10.48
CA LEU A 59 1.95 -1.87 10.10
C LEU A 59 1.38 -1.09 11.29
N LEU A 60 0.57 -1.72 12.14
CA LEU A 60 0.08 -1.08 13.38
C LEU A 60 1.24 -0.66 14.29
N ILE A 61 2.23 -1.53 14.46
CA ILE A 61 3.45 -1.22 15.23
C ILE A 61 4.22 -0.08 14.57
N ALA A 62 4.43 -0.12 13.25
CA ALA A 62 5.15 0.89 12.50
C ALA A 62 4.48 2.26 12.62
N ILE A 63 3.13 2.32 12.54
CA ILE A 63 2.38 3.57 12.70
C ILE A 63 2.63 4.16 14.08
N TYR A 64 2.50 3.35 15.14
CA TYR A 64 2.75 3.81 16.50
C TYR A 64 4.21 4.28 16.70
N LYS A 65 5.17 3.60 16.08
CA LYS A 65 6.59 3.96 16.19
C LYS A 65 6.95 5.22 15.39
N ASP A 66 6.30 5.48 14.26
CA ASP A 66 6.59 6.65 13.40
C ASP A 66 5.86 7.92 13.88
N SER A 67 4.62 7.82 14.35
CA SER A 67 3.80 8.99 14.73
C SER A 67 3.30 9.02 16.18
N GLY A 68 3.36 7.90 16.91
CA GLY A 68 2.73 7.75 18.23
C GLY A 68 1.22 7.52 18.20
N GLU A 69 0.59 7.53 17.01
CA GLU A 69 -0.84 7.29 16.87
C GLU A 69 -1.21 5.81 17.02
N ILE A 70 -2.37 5.53 17.62
CA ILE A 70 -2.91 4.17 17.75
C ILE A 70 -4.07 3.99 16.78
N TYR A 71 -3.91 3.06 15.83
CA TYR A 71 -4.93 2.78 14.82
C TYR A 71 -5.80 1.59 15.22
N GLU A 72 -7.11 1.73 15.01
CA GLU A 72 -8.08 0.65 15.12
C GLU A 72 -7.92 -0.34 13.96
N ARG A 73 -7.67 -1.63 14.27
CA ARG A 73 -7.41 -2.69 13.28
C ARG A 73 -8.43 -2.71 12.15
N ASN A 74 -9.72 -2.75 12.47
CA ASN A 74 -10.79 -2.87 11.48
C ASN A 74 -10.91 -1.63 10.58
N LYS A 75 -10.69 -0.44 11.14
CA LYS A 75 -10.69 0.82 10.38
C LYS A 75 -9.50 0.87 9.43
N LEU A 76 -8.33 0.42 9.88
CA LEU A 76 -7.14 0.32 9.04
C LEU A 76 -7.33 -0.71 7.93
N MET A 77 -7.84 -1.91 8.21
CA MET A 77 -8.17 -2.91 7.18
C MET A 77 -9.11 -2.35 6.11
N ALA A 78 -10.20 -1.69 6.50
CA ALA A 78 -11.14 -1.10 5.56
C ALA A 78 -10.49 -0.01 4.70
N ARG A 79 -9.54 0.76 5.25
CA ARG A 79 -8.76 1.73 4.49
C ARG A 79 -7.81 1.05 3.50
N LEU A 80 -7.04 0.05 3.95
CA LEU A 80 -6.11 -0.70 3.10
C LEU A 80 -6.85 -1.40 1.94
N TYR A 81 -8.05 -1.93 2.19
CA TYR A 81 -8.89 -2.46 1.12
C TYR A 81 -9.27 -1.41 0.07
N ARG A 82 -9.68 -0.21 0.50
CA ARG A 82 -9.94 0.87 -0.48
C ARG A 82 -8.68 1.29 -1.22
N MET A 83 -7.53 1.32 -0.55
CA MET A 83 -6.24 1.60 -1.20
C MET A 83 -5.88 0.53 -2.24
N SER A 84 -6.20 -0.74 -2.01
CA SER A 84 -5.97 -1.80 -2.99
C SER A 84 -6.89 -1.65 -4.21
N LEU A 85 -8.15 -1.26 -4.02
CA LEU A 85 -9.05 -0.92 -5.14
C LEU A 85 -8.54 0.27 -5.97
N LYS A 86 -7.82 1.21 -5.34
CA LYS A 86 -7.18 2.34 -6.01
C LYS A 86 -5.86 1.98 -6.71
N GLY A 87 -5.35 0.76 -6.55
CA GLY A 87 -4.05 0.34 -7.09
C GLY A 87 -2.85 0.97 -6.38
N LEU A 88 -3.02 1.49 -5.16
CA LEU A 88 -1.95 2.09 -4.36
C LEU A 88 -1.13 1.02 -3.60
N ILE A 89 -1.77 -0.10 -3.27
CA ILE A 89 -1.16 -1.26 -2.61
C ILE A 89 -1.77 -2.55 -3.17
N TYR A 90 -1.14 -3.69 -2.88
CA TYR A 90 -1.58 -5.01 -3.30
C TYR A 90 -1.74 -5.93 -2.09
N THR A 91 -2.91 -6.57 -1.97
CA THR A 91 -3.14 -7.63 -0.98
C THR A 91 -2.50 -8.93 -1.46
N HIS A 92 -1.94 -9.73 -0.55
CA HIS A 92 -1.46 -11.07 -0.91
C HIS A 92 -2.65 -11.96 -1.34
N PRO A 93 -2.49 -12.81 -2.38
CA PRO A 93 -3.57 -13.66 -2.89
C PRO A 93 -4.12 -14.66 -1.86
N SER A 94 -3.24 -15.45 -1.22
CA SER A 94 -3.65 -16.45 -0.22
C SER A 94 -3.59 -15.98 1.24
N LYS A 95 -2.79 -14.95 1.57
CA LYS A 95 -2.50 -14.55 2.96
C LYS A 95 -3.22 -13.27 3.36
N LYS A 96 -4.27 -13.40 4.17
CA LYS A 96 -5.01 -12.24 4.71
C LYS A 96 -4.10 -11.36 5.58
N GLY A 97 -4.29 -10.04 5.46
CA GLY A 97 -3.58 -9.06 6.28
C GLY A 97 -2.13 -8.81 5.86
N GLN A 98 -1.73 -9.22 4.65
CA GLN A 98 -0.44 -8.88 4.06
C GLN A 98 -0.62 -7.95 2.86
N TYR A 99 0.22 -6.91 2.80
CA TYR A 99 0.14 -5.82 1.84
C TYR A 99 1.51 -5.52 1.25
N SER A 100 1.54 -5.12 -0.01
CA SER A 100 2.76 -4.81 -0.76
C SER A 100 2.58 -3.54 -1.62
N LEU A 101 3.67 -2.84 -1.93
CA LEU A 101 3.68 -1.75 -2.92
C LEU A 101 3.84 -2.25 -4.36
N SER A 102 4.29 -3.49 -4.54
CA SER A 102 4.40 -4.15 -5.84
C SER A 102 3.45 -5.35 -5.93
N LYS A 103 3.06 -5.72 -7.15
CA LYS A 103 2.34 -6.98 -7.38
C LYS A 103 3.16 -8.15 -6.83
N TRP A 104 2.46 -9.10 -6.23
CA TRP A 104 3.05 -10.35 -5.79
C TRP A 104 3.46 -11.15 -7.02
N LYS A 105 4.68 -11.69 -7.01
CA LYS A 105 5.07 -12.75 -7.94
C LYS A 105 4.47 -14.02 -7.35
N VAL A 106 3.37 -14.48 -7.91
CA VAL A 106 2.78 -15.75 -7.52
C VAL A 106 3.62 -16.81 -8.21
N ASP A 107 4.51 -17.46 -7.47
CA ASP A 107 5.13 -18.69 -7.93
C ASP A 107 4.08 -19.79 -7.74
N GLU A 108 3.55 -20.30 -8.84
CA GLU A 108 2.47 -21.32 -8.88
C GLU A 108 2.79 -22.56 -8.02
N GLU A 109 4.06 -22.82 -7.72
CA GLU A 109 4.52 -23.95 -6.92
C GLU A 109 4.18 -23.85 -5.41
N ASN A 110 4.02 -22.64 -4.85
CA ASN A 110 3.74 -22.48 -3.42
C ASN A 110 2.26 -22.64 -3.05
N GLU A 111 1.34 -22.51 -4.01
CA GLU A 111 -0.09 -22.75 -3.78
C GLU A 111 -0.38 -24.25 -3.59
N ILE A 112 0.34 -25.12 -4.31
CA ILE A 112 0.19 -26.57 -4.24
C ILE A 112 0.63 -27.10 -2.86
N LEU A 113 1.76 -26.61 -2.33
CA LEU A 113 2.29 -27.03 -1.03
C LEU A 113 1.41 -26.57 0.16
N GLU A 114 0.79 -25.38 0.09
CA GLU A 114 -0.11 -24.87 1.14
C GLU A 114 -1.51 -25.52 1.12
N GLU A 115 -1.92 -26.12 0.00
CA GLU A 115 -3.15 -26.92 -0.10
C GLU A 115 -2.94 -28.35 0.43
N GLU A 116 -1.81 -28.98 0.11
CA GLU A 116 -1.47 -30.33 0.60
C GLU A 116 -1.32 -30.39 2.14
N GLU A 117 -0.72 -29.38 2.78
CA GLU A 117 -0.58 -29.33 4.25
C GLU A 117 -1.93 -29.15 4.99
N LYS A 118 -2.96 -28.62 4.32
CA LYS A 118 -4.30 -28.46 4.93
C LYS A 118 -5.11 -29.76 4.86
N ASP A 119 -4.91 -30.57 3.84
CA ASP A 119 -5.62 -31.84 3.66
C ASP A 119 -5.00 -32.97 4.48
N GLU A 120 -3.71 -32.92 4.82
CA GLU A 120 -3.07 -33.91 5.71
C GLU A 120 -3.39 -33.74 7.21
N ASN A 121 -4.00 -32.63 7.60
CA ASN A 121 -4.35 -32.33 9.00
C ASN A 121 -5.86 -32.47 9.31
N LEU A 122 -6.64 -33.15 8.45
CA LEU A 122 -8.07 -33.42 8.65
C LEU A 122 -8.37 -34.89 8.97
#